data_AF-A0A5K1K0M5-F1
#
_entry.id   AF-A0A5K1K0M5-F1
#
_cell.length_a   1.000
_cell.length_b   1.000
_cell.length_c   1.000
_cell.angle_alpha   90.00
_cell.angle_beta   90.00
_cell.angle_gamma   90.00
#
_symmetry.space_group_name_H-M   'P 1'
#
loop_
_entity.id
_entity.type
_entity.pdbx_description
1 polymer ?
#
loop_
_entity_poly.entity_id
_entity_poly.type
_entity_poly.pdbx_seq_one_letter_code
_entity_poly.pdbx_strand_id
1 'polypeptide(L)'
;MAAPPPALSRYGPRVLTAVPHFLARLKEEHEHRKHAAAASRVRHLFVSVLPPLAESQTMVWKVYVFTVTTLLRAVAPDVETLSLVFSPWGSDPAKPIELDAEFPRLRELTVSGAAFSAPQLGSPAFPALRRLHLVSGPCSREWTLLTPNVTHLRLSELPDLAVNPTISFRDLQIFTDPGPESLWLTTLTGPEAPNDECSAHYPNLQQVVV
;
A
#
# COMPACT_ATOMS: atom_id res chain seq x y z
N MET A 1 -32.95 -29.30 -27.08
CA MET A 1 -31.69 -29.24 -26.30
C MET A 1 -30.81 -28.16 -26.93
N ALA A 2 -30.73 -26.99 -26.32
CA ALA A 2 -29.89 -25.90 -26.80
C ALA A 2 -28.50 -26.01 -26.17
N ALA A 3 -27.45 -25.94 -26.99
CA ALA A 3 -26.06 -25.98 -26.53
C ALA A 3 -25.73 -24.71 -25.73
N PRO A 4 -24.95 -24.82 -24.63
CA PRO A 4 -24.53 -23.65 -23.87
C PRO A 4 -23.60 -22.77 -24.72
N PRO A 5 -23.68 -21.43 -24.59
CA PRO A 5 -22.82 -20.52 -25.33
C PRO A 5 -21.35 -20.70 -24.91
N PRO A 6 -20.40 -20.52 -25.84
CA PRO A 6 -18.98 -20.62 -25.53
C PRO A 6 -18.57 -19.54 -24.53
N ALA A 7 -17.95 -19.97 -23.43
CA ALA A 7 -17.40 -19.08 -22.42
C ALA A 7 -16.41 -18.09 -23.06
N LEU A 8 -16.66 -16.80 -22.87
CA LEU A 8 -15.77 -15.70 -23.21
C LEU A 8 -14.49 -15.76 -22.35
N SER A 9 -13.57 -16.65 -22.69
CA SER A 9 -12.24 -16.77 -22.05
C SER A 9 -11.15 -16.22 -22.97
N ARG A 10 -11.21 -14.92 -23.31
CA ARG A 10 -10.20 -14.29 -24.19
C ARG A 10 -9.77 -12.87 -23.84
N TYR A 11 -10.13 -12.33 -22.68
CA TYR A 11 -9.63 -11.02 -22.24
C TYR A 11 -9.15 -11.07 -20.79
N GLY A 12 -8.05 -11.80 -20.55
CA GLY A 12 -7.22 -11.61 -19.37
C GLY A 12 -6.06 -10.66 -19.70
N PRO A 13 -5.66 -9.73 -18.81
CA PRO A 13 -4.60 -8.76 -19.10
C PRO A 13 -3.25 -9.48 -19.29
N ARG A 14 -2.62 -9.31 -20.46
CA ARG A 14 -1.22 -9.75 -20.74
C ARG A 14 -0.19 -8.82 -20.06
N VAL A 15 -0.36 -8.57 -18.76
CA VAL A 15 0.41 -7.54 -18.02
C VAL A 15 1.77 -8.08 -17.54
N LEU A 16 1.91 -9.39 -17.34
CA LEU A 16 3.17 -9.98 -16.85
C LEU A 16 4.30 -9.99 -17.88
N THR A 17 4.00 -10.04 -19.19
CA THR A 17 5.04 -9.98 -20.24
C THR A 17 5.59 -8.57 -20.44
N ALA A 18 4.84 -7.53 -20.06
CA ALA A 18 5.28 -6.15 -20.23
C ALA A 18 6.24 -5.69 -19.12
N VAL A 19 6.22 -6.35 -17.95
CA VAL A 19 7.04 -5.97 -16.80
C VAL A 19 8.55 -6.07 -17.08
N PRO A 20 9.10 -7.20 -17.57
CA PRO A 20 10.53 -7.28 -17.85
C PRO A 20 10.96 -6.28 -18.93
N HIS A 21 10.13 -6.05 -19.94
CA HIS A 21 10.39 -5.04 -20.97
C HIS A 21 10.33 -3.63 -20.42
N PHE A 22 9.40 -3.34 -19.51
CA PHE A 22 9.29 -2.06 -18.85
C PHE A 22 10.47 -1.80 -17.91
N LEU A 23 10.89 -2.80 -17.13
CA LEU A 23 12.09 -2.72 -16.28
C LEU A 23 13.37 -2.60 -17.11
N ALA A 24 13.49 -3.34 -18.21
CA ALA A 24 14.61 -3.23 -19.12
C ALA A 24 14.66 -1.86 -19.78
N ARG A 25 13.51 -1.33 -20.23
CA ARG A 25 13.38 0.02 -20.78
C ARG A 25 13.69 1.08 -19.73
N LEU A 26 13.17 0.96 -18.51
CA LEU A 26 13.51 1.86 -17.39
C LEU A 26 15.02 1.85 -17.10
N LYS A 27 15.65 0.67 -17.12
CA LYS A 27 17.09 0.53 -16.90
C LYS A 27 17.91 1.11 -18.05
N GLU A 28 17.57 0.78 -19.29
CA GLU A 28 18.21 1.33 -20.50
C GLU A 28 18.07 2.84 -20.55
N GLU A 29 16.88 3.34 -20.24
CA GLU A 29 16.58 4.75 -20.19
C GLU A 29 17.30 5.45 -19.02
N HIS A 30 17.45 4.79 -17.87
CA HIS A 30 18.27 5.27 -16.76
C HIS A 30 19.76 5.35 -17.13
N GLU A 31 20.31 4.34 -17.79
CA GLU A 31 21.72 4.31 -18.23
C GLU A 31 21.97 5.31 -19.38
N HIS A 32 21.07 5.45 -20.35
CA HIS A 32 21.15 6.50 -21.38
C HIS A 32 21.06 7.91 -20.77
N ARG A 33 20.33 8.09 -19.66
CA ARG A 33 20.17 9.39 -18.98
C ARG A 33 21.26 9.71 -17.98
N LYS A 34 22.02 8.73 -17.47
CA LYS A 34 23.30 9.03 -16.80
C LYS A 34 24.24 9.85 -17.70
N HIS A 35 24.06 9.80 -19.02
CA HIS A 35 24.83 10.57 -19.99
C HIS A 35 24.14 11.86 -20.46
N ALA A 36 22.86 12.08 -20.16
CA ALA A 36 22.11 13.27 -20.53
C ALA A 36 21.31 13.78 -19.32
N ALA A 37 21.67 14.96 -18.81
CA ALA A 37 21.16 15.58 -17.57
C ALA A 37 19.63 15.82 -17.48
N ALA A 38 18.83 15.30 -18.39
CA ALA A 38 17.38 15.37 -18.37
C ALA A 38 16.78 14.12 -17.69
N ALA A 39 16.62 14.19 -16.37
CA ALA A 39 15.84 13.22 -15.61
C ALA A 39 14.38 13.22 -16.10
N SER A 40 13.91 12.15 -16.76
CA SER A 40 12.46 11.96 -16.84
C SER A 40 11.97 11.42 -15.51
N ARG A 41 11.02 12.17 -14.95
CA ARG A 41 10.49 11.99 -13.62
C ARG A 41 9.13 11.34 -13.79
N VAL A 42 9.02 10.05 -13.53
CA VAL A 42 7.70 9.42 -13.41
C VAL A 42 7.04 10.03 -12.17
N ARG A 43 6.21 11.06 -12.37
CA ARG A 43 5.55 11.76 -11.26
C ARG A 43 4.29 11.06 -10.79
N HIS A 44 3.66 10.29 -11.68
CA HIS A 44 2.42 9.59 -11.40
C HIS A 44 2.59 8.13 -11.79
N LEU A 45 2.44 7.25 -10.81
CA LEU A 45 2.53 5.81 -11.01
C LEU A 45 1.23 5.15 -10.53
N PHE A 46 0.58 4.43 -11.44
CA PHE A 46 -0.55 3.56 -11.13
C PHE A 46 -0.13 2.11 -11.42
N VAL A 47 -0.20 1.27 -10.39
CA VAL A 47 0.05 -0.17 -10.51
C VAL A 47 -1.20 -0.89 -10.08
N SER A 48 -1.78 -1.65 -11.00
CA SER A 48 -2.87 -2.58 -10.71
C SER A 48 -2.47 -3.96 -11.17
N VAL A 49 -2.58 -4.94 -10.29
CA VAL A 49 -2.29 -6.32 -10.61
C VAL A 49 -3.46 -7.20 -10.20
N LEU A 50 -4.02 -7.87 -11.21
CA LEU A 50 -4.99 -8.94 -11.07
C LEU A 50 -4.23 -10.26 -11.23
N PRO A 51 -4.22 -11.14 -10.21
CA PRO A 51 -3.59 -12.44 -10.35
C PRO A 51 -4.34 -13.30 -11.38
N PRO A 52 -3.63 -14.15 -12.14
CA PRO A 52 -4.27 -15.20 -12.93
C PRO A 52 -4.94 -16.22 -11.99
N LEU A 53 -6.19 -16.59 -12.27
CA LEU A 53 -7.02 -17.49 -11.45
C LEU A 53 -6.50 -18.93 -11.34
N ALA A 54 -5.52 -19.35 -12.17
CA ALA A 54 -5.23 -20.76 -12.42
C ALA A 54 -3.77 -21.20 -12.14
N GLU A 55 -2.89 -20.30 -11.69
CA GLU A 55 -1.47 -20.60 -11.48
C GLU A 55 -1.12 -20.77 -9.99
N SER A 56 0.02 -21.42 -9.72
CA SER A 56 0.57 -21.54 -8.36
C SER A 56 0.80 -20.16 -7.75
N GLN A 57 -0.09 -19.78 -6.82
CA GLN A 57 -0.15 -18.44 -6.22
C GLN A 57 1.19 -18.02 -5.58
N THR A 58 1.96 -18.97 -5.06
CA THR A 58 3.23 -18.66 -4.35
C THR A 58 4.33 -18.14 -5.28
N MET A 59 4.45 -18.69 -6.50
CA MET A 59 5.48 -18.25 -7.45
C MET A 59 5.13 -16.89 -8.04
N VAL A 60 3.85 -16.69 -8.39
CA VAL A 60 3.32 -15.41 -8.86
C VAL A 60 3.57 -14.31 -7.81
N TRP A 61 3.49 -14.64 -6.51
CA TRP A 61 3.71 -13.67 -5.42
C TRP A 61 5.12 -13.14 -5.41
N LYS A 62 6.08 -14.06 -5.42
CA LYS A 62 7.49 -13.71 -5.33
C LYS A 62 7.89 -12.82 -6.50
N VAL A 63 7.45 -13.16 -7.71
CA VAL A 63 7.71 -12.36 -8.91
C VAL A 63 7.03 -10.99 -8.82
N TYR A 64 5.78 -10.95 -8.35
CA TYR A 64 5.04 -9.71 -8.16
C TYR A 64 5.72 -8.78 -7.15
N VAL A 65 5.95 -9.26 -5.92
CA VAL A 65 6.60 -8.48 -4.86
C VAL A 65 7.96 -7.98 -5.33
N PHE A 66 8.78 -8.85 -5.92
CA PHE A 66 10.07 -8.46 -6.48
C PHE A 66 9.94 -7.36 -7.54
N THR A 67 8.99 -7.51 -8.47
CA THR A 67 8.74 -6.54 -9.53
C THR A 67 8.31 -5.19 -8.97
N VAL A 68 7.32 -5.20 -8.08
CA VAL A 68 6.75 -3.97 -7.51
C VAL A 68 7.79 -3.28 -6.66
N THR A 69 8.51 -3.98 -5.80
CA THR A 69 9.60 -3.39 -5.01
C THR A 69 10.68 -2.77 -5.91
N THR A 70 11.10 -3.46 -6.98
CA THR A 70 12.08 -2.93 -7.94
C THR A 70 11.57 -1.67 -8.63
N LEU A 71 10.32 -1.68 -9.10
CA LEU A 71 9.70 -0.54 -9.74
C LEU A 71 9.59 0.66 -8.79
N LEU A 72 9.07 0.42 -7.58
CA LEU A 72 8.92 1.42 -6.55
C LEU A 72 10.26 2.09 -6.23
N ARG A 73 11.33 1.31 -6.06
CA ARG A 73 12.68 1.84 -5.85
C ARG A 73 13.16 2.72 -7.00
N ALA A 74 12.88 2.31 -8.25
CA ALA A 74 13.31 3.06 -9.42
C ALA A 74 12.61 4.44 -9.54
N VAL A 75 11.36 4.56 -9.06
CA VAL A 75 10.58 5.81 -9.15
C VAL A 75 10.58 6.64 -7.87
N ALA A 76 11.02 6.07 -6.74
CA ALA A 76 10.89 6.66 -5.41
C ALA A 76 11.37 8.13 -5.30
N PRO A 77 12.52 8.53 -5.91
CA PRO A 77 13.02 9.90 -5.77
C PRO A 77 12.11 10.98 -6.41
N ASP A 78 11.28 10.59 -7.38
CA ASP A 78 10.61 11.53 -8.28
C ASP A 78 9.08 11.43 -8.29
N VAL A 79 8.52 10.32 -7.77
CA VAL A 79 7.07 10.10 -7.76
C VAL A 79 6.36 11.05 -6.79
N GLU A 80 5.27 11.67 -7.25
CA GLU A 80 4.42 12.61 -6.51
C GLU A 80 3.05 12.00 -6.18
N THR A 81 2.53 11.14 -7.05
CA THR A 81 1.28 10.38 -6.87
C THR A 81 1.54 8.89 -7.12
N LEU A 82 1.16 8.05 -6.16
CA LEU A 82 1.27 6.60 -6.27
C LEU A 82 -0.08 5.95 -5.96
N SER A 83 -0.50 5.04 -6.82
CA SER A 83 -1.69 4.22 -6.59
C SER A 83 -1.32 2.75 -6.78
N LEU A 84 -1.40 1.97 -5.70
CA LEU A 84 -1.21 0.54 -5.71
C LEU A 84 -2.55 -0.14 -5.47
N VAL A 85 -3.10 -0.76 -6.51
CA VAL A 85 -4.34 -1.51 -6.42
C VAL A 85 -4.01 -2.99 -6.50
N PHE A 86 -4.03 -3.64 -5.34
CA PHE A 86 -3.77 -5.05 -5.18
C PHE A 86 -5.03 -5.77 -4.71
N SER A 87 -5.34 -6.90 -5.35
CA SER A 87 -6.37 -7.81 -4.88
C SER A 87 -5.70 -8.89 -4.04
N PRO A 88 -6.00 -9.00 -2.72
CA PRO A 88 -5.38 -10.00 -1.86
C PRO A 88 -5.62 -11.42 -2.37
N TRP A 89 -4.66 -12.30 -2.12
CA TRP A 89 -4.68 -13.69 -2.55
C TRP A 89 -5.18 -14.57 -1.42
N GLY A 90 -6.43 -15.00 -1.55
CA GLY A 90 -7.04 -15.88 -0.55
C GLY A 90 -7.25 -15.21 0.81
N SER A 91 -7.44 -16.04 1.83
CA SER A 91 -7.76 -15.63 3.20
C SER A 91 -6.53 -15.33 4.07
N ASP A 92 -5.32 -15.52 3.54
CA ASP A 92 -4.08 -15.30 4.30
C ASP A 92 -3.67 -13.82 4.17
N PRO A 93 -3.45 -13.08 5.28
CA PRO A 93 -2.96 -11.71 5.21
C PRO A 93 -1.69 -11.65 4.34
N ALA A 94 -1.80 -10.96 3.21
CA ALA A 94 -0.71 -10.82 2.27
C ALA A 94 0.53 -10.26 2.99
N LYS A 95 1.68 -10.93 2.84
CA LYS A 95 2.94 -10.47 3.43
C LYS A 95 3.17 -9.00 3.02
N PRO A 96 3.48 -8.09 3.96
CA PRO A 96 3.67 -6.69 3.64
C PRO A 96 4.82 -6.49 2.64
N ILE A 97 4.68 -5.47 1.79
CA ILE A 97 5.73 -5.03 0.85
C ILE A 97 6.80 -4.30 1.68
N GLU A 98 8.01 -4.84 1.64
CA GLU A 98 9.15 -4.23 2.31
C GLU A 98 9.60 -2.98 1.53
N LEU A 99 9.53 -1.81 2.18
CA LEU A 99 10.00 -0.55 1.64
C LEU A 99 11.45 -0.32 2.04
N ASP A 100 12.33 -0.30 1.04
CA ASP A 100 13.76 -0.02 1.22
C ASP A 100 14.23 1.26 0.50
N ALA A 101 13.29 2.13 0.16
CA ALA A 101 13.54 3.44 -0.42
C ALA A 101 12.66 4.52 0.23
N GLU A 102 13.18 5.73 0.28
CA GLU A 102 12.42 6.92 0.66
C GLU A 102 11.73 7.55 -0.56
N PHE A 103 10.55 8.10 -0.32
CA PHE A 103 9.73 8.77 -1.32
C PHE A 103 9.60 10.26 -0.98
N PRO A 104 10.68 11.05 -1.14
CA PRO A 104 10.76 12.42 -0.62
C PRO A 104 9.79 13.39 -1.29
N ARG A 105 9.22 13.02 -2.44
CA ARG A 105 8.29 13.86 -3.21
C ARG A 105 6.86 13.33 -3.25
N LEU A 106 6.60 12.15 -2.69
CA LEU A 106 5.27 11.55 -2.75
C LEU A 106 4.31 12.34 -1.86
N ARG A 107 3.26 12.89 -2.47
CA ARG A 107 2.24 13.72 -1.81
C ARG A 107 0.92 13.00 -1.68
N GLU A 108 0.65 12.06 -2.59
CA GLU A 108 -0.59 11.31 -2.69
C GLU A 108 -0.32 9.82 -2.80
N LEU A 109 -0.96 9.04 -1.94
CA LEU A 109 -0.85 7.60 -1.92
C LEU A 109 -2.23 6.97 -1.84
N THR A 110 -2.54 6.08 -2.77
CA THR A 110 -3.72 5.23 -2.74
C THR A 110 -3.29 3.78 -2.65
N VAL A 111 -3.84 3.04 -1.71
CA VAL A 111 -3.51 1.65 -1.47
C VAL A 111 -4.79 0.86 -1.37
N SER A 112 -4.96 -0.11 -2.25
CA SER A 112 -6.02 -1.10 -2.17
C SER A 112 -5.42 -2.46 -1.90
N GLY A 113 -5.84 -3.13 -0.81
CA GLY A 113 -5.46 -4.51 -0.49
C GLY A 113 -3.96 -4.78 -0.25
N ALA A 114 -3.08 -3.78 -0.35
CA ALA A 114 -1.66 -3.90 -0.07
C ALA A 114 -1.31 -3.36 1.32
N ALA A 115 -0.28 -3.95 1.94
CA ALA A 115 0.31 -3.49 3.19
C ALA A 115 1.81 -3.20 2.96
N PHE A 116 2.36 -2.29 3.75
CA PHE A 116 3.79 -2.01 3.77
C PHE A 116 4.33 -2.26 5.17
N SER A 117 5.52 -2.84 5.25
CA SER A 117 6.19 -2.98 6.54
C SER A 117 6.90 -1.67 6.89
N ALA A 118 7.02 -1.38 8.18
CA ALA A 118 7.84 -0.27 8.66
C ALA A 118 9.24 -0.34 8.03
N PRO A 119 9.81 0.80 7.60
CA PRO A 119 11.05 0.80 6.88
C PRO A 119 12.20 0.66 7.88
N GLN A 120 13.26 -0.08 7.53
CA GLN A 120 14.51 -0.07 8.29
C GLN A 120 15.36 1.20 8.02
N LEU A 121 14.75 2.24 7.44
CA LEU A 121 15.43 3.40 6.87
C LEU A 121 15.90 4.43 7.90
N GLY A 122 15.56 4.29 9.19
CA GLY A 122 15.86 5.30 10.21
C GLY A 122 15.10 6.63 10.01
N SER A 123 14.32 6.74 8.94
CA SER A 123 13.49 7.87 8.53
C SER A 123 12.12 7.35 8.05
N PRO A 124 11.08 8.21 8.03
CA PRO A 124 9.78 7.85 7.45
C PRO A 124 9.91 7.60 5.95
N ALA A 125 9.29 6.51 5.44
CA ALA A 125 9.33 6.21 4.01
C ALA A 125 8.64 7.27 3.14
N PHE A 126 7.60 7.93 3.66
CA PHE A 126 6.82 8.93 2.91
C PHE A 126 6.78 10.28 3.64
N PRO A 127 7.93 10.96 3.76
CA PRO A 127 8.05 12.15 4.61
C PRO A 127 7.25 13.35 4.06
N ALA A 128 6.95 13.40 2.76
CA ALA A 128 6.19 14.48 2.14
C ALA A 128 4.70 14.17 1.93
N LEU A 129 4.23 13.00 2.38
CA LEU A 129 2.87 12.53 2.10
C LEU A 129 1.84 13.39 2.82
N ARG A 130 0.83 13.85 2.09
CA ARG A 130 -0.27 14.68 2.63
C ARG A 130 -1.63 14.04 2.49
N ARG A 131 -1.86 13.26 1.41
CA ARG A 131 -3.11 12.60 1.12
C ARG A 131 -2.91 11.09 1.08
N LEU A 132 -3.57 10.38 1.99
CA LEU A 132 -3.54 8.93 2.08
C LEU A 132 -4.96 8.39 1.85
N HIS A 133 -5.11 7.48 0.89
CA HIS A 133 -6.37 6.79 0.61
C HIS A 133 -6.17 5.29 0.78
N LEU A 134 -6.84 4.70 1.77
CA LEU A 134 -6.85 3.27 2.02
C LEU A 134 -8.17 2.68 1.53
N VAL A 135 -8.09 1.68 0.66
CA VAL A 135 -9.24 0.95 0.10
C VAL A 135 -9.13 -0.52 0.54
N SER A 136 -10.16 -1.08 1.16
CA SER A 136 -10.19 -2.52 1.50
C SER A 136 -8.89 -3.04 2.17
N GLY A 137 -8.34 -2.29 3.14
CA GLY A 137 -7.02 -2.56 3.72
C GLY A 137 -6.99 -2.43 5.25
N PRO A 138 -6.06 -3.15 5.92
CA PRO A 138 -5.92 -3.05 7.36
C PRO A 138 -5.44 -1.64 7.75
N CYS A 139 -6.13 -1.05 8.71
CA CYS A 139 -5.78 0.20 9.36
C CYS A 139 -4.65 -0.06 10.36
N SER A 140 -3.41 -0.25 9.90
CA SER A 140 -2.27 -0.54 10.79
C SER A 140 -1.68 0.74 11.39
N ARG A 141 -1.29 0.68 12.67
CA ARG A 141 -0.50 1.74 13.32
C ARG A 141 0.84 2.00 12.61
N GLU A 142 1.33 1.05 11.83
CA GLU A 142 2.58 1.19 11.06
C GLU A 142 2.52 2.33 10.05
N TRP A 143 1.32 2.67 9.55
CA TRP A 143 1.12 3.78 8.62
C TRP A 143 1.49 5.14 9.22
N THR A 144 1.33 5.32 10.53
CA THR A 144 1.63 6.60 11.19
C THR A 144 3.13 6.89 11.18
N LEU A 145 3.93 5.85 11.41
CA LEU A 145 5.40 5.90 11.33
C LEU A 145 5.89 6.16 9.90
N LEU A 146 5.17 5.61 8.92
CA LEU A 146 5.48 5.76 7.50
C LEU A 146 5.10 7.14 6.95
N THR A 147 4.05 7.77 7.50
CA THR A 147 3.37 8.93 6.89
C THR A 147 3.06 10.06 7.88
N PRO A 148 4.04 10.57 8.66
CA PRO A 148 3.79 11.49 9.79
C PRO A 148 3.15 12.84 9.41
N ASN A 149 3.20 13.22 8.14
CA ASN A 149 2.70 14.51 7.63
C ASN A 149 1.35 14.42 6.89
N VAL A 150 0.63 13.29 7.03
CA VAL A 150 -0.71 13.15 6.45
C VAL A 150 -1.65 14.19 7.05
N THR A 151 -2.34 14.90 6.15
CA THR A 151 -3.34 15.92 6.46
C THR A 151 -4.74 15.50 6.03
N HIS A 152 -4.84 14.64 5.01
CA HIS A 152 -6.12 14.14 4.48
C HIS A 152 -6.06 12.61 4.44
N LEU A 153 -6.90 11.97 5.22
CA LEU A 153 -7.07 10.53 5.24
C LEU A 153 -8.42 10.17 4.61
N ARG A 154 -8.42 9.30 3.60
CA ARG A 154 -9.62 8.72 3.03
C ARG A 154 -9.61 7.22 3.29
N LEU A 155 -10.71 6.72 3.80
CA LEU A 155 -10.97 5.30 3.98
C LEU A 155 -12.10 4.93 3.01
N SER A 156 -12.04 3.75 2.38
CA SER A 156 -13.09 3.26 1.50
C SER A 156 -13.16 1.75 1.57
N GLU A 157 -14.35 1.20 1.38
CA GLU A 157 -14.60 -0.26 1.38
C GLU A 157 -14.05 -0.94 2.64
N LEU A 158 -14.39 -0.40 3.82
CA LEU A 158 -14.00 -1.02 5.08
C LEU A 158 -14.73 -2.37 5.21
N PRO A 159 -14.02 -3.52 5.26
CA PRO A 159 -14.66 -4.84 5.27
C PRO A 159 -15.59 -5.04 6.47
N ASP A 160 -15.28 -4.41 7.61
CA ASP A 160 -16.08 -4.49 8.83
C ASP A 160 -17.42 -3.73 8.74
N LEU A 161 -17.55 -2.73 7.85
CA LEU A 161 -18.80 -1.98 7.67
C LEU A 161 -19.93 -2.84 7.07
N ALA A 162 -19.59 -3.82 6.24
CA ALA A 162 -20.58 -4.65 5.56
C ALA A 162 -21.23 -5.66 6.52
N VAL A 163 -20.49 -6.09 7.55
CA VAL A 163 -20.95 -7.05 8.57
C VAL A 163 -21.45 -6.33 9.83
N ASN A 164 -20.89 -5.17 10.15
CA ASN A 164 -21.27 -4.33 11.27
C ASN A 164 -21.25 -2.85 10.85
N PRO A 165 -22.39 -2.28 10.42
CA PRO A 165 -22.44 -0.94 9.83
C PRO A 165 -22.12 0.19 10.81
N THR A 166 -22.10 -0.12 12.10
CA THR A 166 -21.43 0.72 13.09
C THR A 166 -19.93 0.56 12.92
N ILE A 167 -19.31 1.43 12.10
CA ILE A 167 -17.94 1.84 12.42
C ILE A 167 -18.00 2.29 13.86
N SER A 168 -17.43 1.49 14.75
CA SER A 168 -17.26 1.94 16.11
C SER A 168 -16.45 3.21 15.99
N PHE A 169 -16.91 4.29 16.62
CA PHE A 169 -16.11 5.50 16.75
C PHE A 169 -14.71 5.14 17.29
N ARG A 170 -14.55 4.02 18.01
CA ARG A 170 -13.25 3.45 18.41
C ARG A 170 -12.30 3.14 17.26
N ASP A 171 -12.78 2.58 16.15
CA ASP A 171 -11.91 2.20 15.02
C ASP A 171 -11.42 3.44 14.28
N LEU A 172 -12.22 4.51 14.28
CA LEU A 172 -11.80 5.83 13.82
C LEU A 172 -10.97 6.59 14.86
N GLN A 173 -11.21 6.37 16.16
CA GLN A 173 -10.44 6.96 17.26
C GLN A 173 -8.98 6.50 17.24
N ILE A 174 -8.67 5.29 16.72
CA ILE A 174 -7.28 4.86 16.46
C ILE A 174 -6.52 5.91 15.62
N PHE A 175 -7.21 6.66 14.76
CA PHE A 175 -6.61 7.68 13.92
C PHE A 175 -6.61 9.08 14.54
N THR A 176 -7.52 9.36 15.46
CA THR A 176 -7.84 10.74 15.88
C THR A 176 -7.69 11.04 17.37
N ASP A 177 -7.64 10.03 18.26
CA ASP A 177 -7.77 10.24 19.70
C ASP A 177 -6.68 9.51 20.53
N PRO A 178 -5.90 10.21 21.38
CA PRO A 178 -4.88 9.62 22.25
C PRO A 178 -5.47 9.03 23.57
N GLY A 179 -6.53 8.21 23.47
CA GLY A 179 -7.13 7.59 24.64
C GLY A 179 -6.25 6.47 25.24
N PRO A 180 -6.03 6.44 26.57
CA PRO A 180 -5.38 5.30 27.21
C PRO A 180 -6.35 4.12 27.25
N GLU A 181 -5.82 2.93 27.00
CA GLU A 181 -6.52 1.64 27.09
C GLU A 181 -7.56 1.31 26.00
N SER A 182 -7.14 0.53 25.01
CA SER A 182 -7.96 -0.54 24.41
C SER A 182 -7.10 -1.56 23.66
N LEU A 183 -6.68 -2.58 24.42
CA LEU A 183 -6.44 -3.96 23.97
C LEU A 183 -7.70 -4.42 23.16
N TRP A 184 -7.65 -5.27 22.13
CA TRP A 184 -7.04 -6.61 22.07
C TRP A 184 -6.89 -7.08 20.61
N LEU A 185 -5.74 -7.67 20.27
CA LEU A 185 -5.67 -8.85 19.42
C LEU A 185 -4.44 -9.70 19.79
N THR A 186 -4.28 -9.99 21.09
CA THR A 186 -3.58 -11.19 21.56
C THR A 186 -3.93 -11.47 23.02
N THR A 187 -4.54 -12.62 23.24
CA THR A 187 -4.55 -13.33 24.51
C THR A 187 -3.10 -13.62 24.91
N LEU A 188 -2.54 -12.89 25.87
CA LEU A 188 -1.39 -13.31 26.67
C LEU A 188 -1.38 -12.49 27.97
N THR A 189 -1.85 -13.12 29.04
CA THR A 189 -1.77 -12.65 30.42
C THR A 189 -0.32 -12.42 30.83
N GLY A 190 0.08 -11.16 31.03
CA GLY A 190 1.35 -10.76 31.61
C GLY A 190 1.21 -9.42 32.34
N PRO A 191 1.90 -9.20 33.47
CA PRO A 191 1.66 -8.06 34.34
C PRO A 191 2.25 -6.77 33.77
N GLU A 192 1.53 -5.69 34.02
CA GLU A 192 1.68 -4.31 33.59
C GLU A 192 3.14 -3.81 33.48
N ALA A 193 3.49 -3.34 32.27
CA ALA A 193 4.62 -2.45 32.03
C ALA A 193 4.11 -0.99 31.95
N PRO A 194 4.94 0.01 32.29
CA PRO A 194 4.50 1.37 32.60
C PRO A 194 4.05 2.12 31.34
N ASN A 195 3.05 2.98 31.55
CA ASN A 195 2.49 3.99 30.65
C ASN A 195 3.51 4.57 29.66
N ASP A 196 3.52 4.01 28.45
CA ASP A 196 4.25 4.58 27.32
C ASP A 196 3.43 5.74 26.75
N GLU A 197 4.07 6.89 26.63
CA GLU A 197 3.43 8.17 26.26
C GLU A 197 2.65 8.04 24.95
N CYS A 198 1.36 8.35 25.05
CA CYS A 198 0.38 8.28 23.98
C CYS A 198 0.73 9.29 22.86
N SER A 199 1.59 8.86 21.93
CA SER A 199 2.01 9.66 20.79
C SER A 199 0.88 9.73 19.75
N ALA A 200 0.40 10.95 19.47
CA ALA A 200 -0.65 11.22 18.49
C ALA A 200 -0.38 10.53 17.15
N HIS A 201 -1.37 9.79 16.64
CA HIS A 201 -1.20 8.92 15.46
C HIS A 201 -1.13 9.68 14.12
N TYR A 202 -1.66 10.90 14.03
CA TYR A 202 -1.35 11.82 12.92
C TYR A 202 -1.40 13.26 13.43
N PRO A 203 -0.27 13.86 13.83
CA PRO A 203 -0.28 15.19 14.47
C PRO A 203 -0.79 16.30 13.53
N ASN A 204 -0.82 16.05 12.23
CA ASN A 204 -1.19 17.02 11.20
C ASN A 204 -2.55 16.73 10.53
N LEU A 205 -3.34 15.78 11.02
CA LEU A 205 -4.58 15.36 10.36
C LEU A 205 -5.62 16.48 10.40
N GLN A 206 -6.11 16.88 9.22
CA GLN A 206 -7.09 17.96 9.05
C GLN A 206 -8.45 17.42 8.60
N GLN A 207 -8.46 16.38 7.78
CA GLN A 207 -9.68 15.84 7.20
C GLN A 207 -9.65 14.31 7.17
N VAL A 208 -10.78 13.71 7.56
CA VAL A 208 -11.07 12.29 7.37
C VAL A 208 -12.32 12.15 6.50
N VAL A 209 -12.22 11.34 5.45
CA VAL A 209 -13.35 10.96 4.59
C VAL A 209 -13.53 9.45 4.68
N VAL A 210 -14.74 9.01 4.95
CA VAL A 210 -15.11 7.58 5.05
C VAL A 210 -16.21 7.28 4.05
#